data_AF-A0A381ZTF0-F1
#
_entry.id   AF-A0A381ZTF0-F1
#
_cell.length_a   1.000
_cell.length_b   1.000
_cell.length_c   1.000
_cell.angle_alpha   90.00
_cell.angle_beta   90.00
_cell.angle_gamma   90.00
#
_symmetry.space_group_name_H-M   'P 1'
#
loop_
_entity.id
_entity.type
_entity.pdbx_description
1 polymer ?
#
loop_
_entity_poly.entity_id
_entity_poly.type
_entity_poly.pdbx_seq_one_letter_code
_entity_poly.pdbx_strand_id
1 'polypeptide(L)'
;MKTISILGSTGSIGVNTLDVVRQNRDRFTVAAMVAGSNVELFAEQVKEFKPSLVSVFNLSKVGELKELLQGEDVEILCGEQGSIKVATHPDASLVISAIVGSAGLVPSLAAIQSNKDLALANKETLVVAGELILREAKNKVNLIPIDSEHSAILQALNGEKKEHIKKIILTGSGGPFRTFAKEQMANVTVKEALNHPNWTMGAKITIDSATMMNKGLEYIEAKWLFGLDTPVEIIVHPQSIIHSMIEFVDTSVMAQLGIPDMRVPIAYALTFPDRIECALPTLNLAAIKQLTFEEPDY
;
A
#
# COMPACT_ATOMS: atom_id res chain seq x y z
N MET A 1 13.45 1.48 -18.39
CA MET A 1 13.17 0.28 -17.57
C MET A 1 13.47 0.64 -16.12
N LYS A 2 12.51 0.49 -15.22
CA LYS A 2 12.64 0.78 -13.78
C LYS A 2 12.82 -0.54 -13.03
N THR A 3 13.85 -0.63 -12.21
CA THR A 3 14.17 -1.84 -11.44
C THR A 3 13.68 -1.67 -10.01
N ILE A 4 12.94 -2.66 -9.51
CA ILE A 4 12.27 -2.59 -8.20
C ILE A 4 12.71 -3.70 -7.25
N SER A 5 12.62 -3.41 -5.95
CA SER A 5 12.62 -4.43 -4.89
C SER A 5 11.25 -4.50 -4.22
N ILE A 6 10.82 -5.68 -3.77
CA ILE A 6 9.51 -5.88 -3.14
C ILE A 6 9.67 -6.49 -1.74
N LEU A 7 9.28 -5.74 -0.72
CA LEU A 7 9.22 -6.19 0.66
C LEU A 7 7.82 -6.74 0.95
N GLY A 8 7.65 -8.06 1.03
CA GLY A 8 6.34 -8.69 1.25
C GLY A 8 5.63 -9.13 -0.04
N SER A 9 6.35 -9.80 -0.94
CA SER A 9 5.90 -10.26 -2.26
C SER A 9 4.70 -11.22 -2.25
N THR A 10 4.55 -12.03 -1.21
CA THR A 10 3.47 -13.01 -1.09
C THR A 10 2.21 -12.47 -0.41
N GLY A 11 2.24 -11.21 0.07
CA GLY A 11 1.05 -10.53 0.60
C GLY A 11 0.19 -9.95 -0.53
N SER A 12 -1.03 -9.49 -0.20
CA SER A 12 -1.97 -8.93 -1.19
C SER A 12 -1.34 -7.82 -2.06
N ILE A 13 -0.65 -6.86 -1.45
CA ILE A 13 0.05 -5.78 -2.18
C ILE A 13 1.19 -6.32 -3.04
N GLY A 14 2.00 -7.26 -2.52
CA GLY A 14 3.09 -7.87 -3.27
C GLY A 14 2.61 -8.63 -4.50
N VAL A 15 1.56 -9.44 -4.35
CA VAL A 15 0.92 -10.17 -5.46
C VAL A 15 0.36 -9.21 -6.50
N ASN A 16 -0.35 -8.17 -6.08
CA ASN A 16 -0.88 -7.13 -6.98
C ASN A 16 0.23 -6.35 -7.68
N THR A 17 1.35 -6.07 -6.99
CA THR A 17 2.54 -5.45 -7.59
C THR A 17 3.11 -6.32 -8.70
N LEU A 18 3.29 -7.62 -8.42
CA LEU A 18 3.77 -8.56 -9.42
C LEU A 18 2.79 -8.72 -10.60
N ASP A 19 1.48 -8.60 -10.37
CA ASP A 19 0.50 -8.57 -11.45
C ASP A 19 0.67 -7.36 -12.37
N VAL A 20 0.84 -6.15 -11.81
CA VAL A 20 1.13 -4.96 -12.61
C VAL A 20 2.45 -5.10 -13.37
N VAL A 21 3.49 -5.63 -12.74
CA VAL A 21 4.79 -5.88 -13.38
C VAL A 21 4.68 -6.91 -14.51
N ARG A 22 3.93 -8.00 -14.31
CA ARG A 22 3.71 -9.05 -15.32
C ARG A 22 3.09 -8.50 -16.60
N GLN A 23 2.17 -7.56 -16.47
CA GLN A 23 1.50 -6.90 -17.61
C GLN A 23 2.38 -5.82 -18.27
N ASN A 24 3.50 -5.43 -17.65
CA ASN A 24 4.35 -4.30 -18.07
C ASN A 24 5.85 -4.66 -18.01
N ARG A 25 6.22 -5.87 -18.45
CA ARG A 25 7.60 -6.41 -18.36
C ARG A 25 8.63 -5.62 -19.19
N ASP A 26 8.19 -4.86 -20.18
CA ASP A 26 9.02 -3.94 -20.96
C ASP A 26 9.42 -2.68 -20.14
N ARG A 27 8.65 -2.35 -19.10
CA ARG A 27 8.87 -1.17 -18.26
C ARG A 27 9.52 -1.49 -16.93
N PHE A 28 9.29 -2.68 -16.37
CA PHE A 28 9.71 -3.04 -15.02
C PHE A 28 10.52 -4.34 -14.95
N THR A 29 11.47 -4.37 -14.02
CA THR A 29 12.24 -5.57 -13.66
C THR A 29 12.30 -5.70 -12.15
N VAL A 30 12.21 -6.92 -11.63
CA VAL A 30 12.29 -7.20 -10.20
C VAL A 30 13.71 -7.63 -9.87
N ALA A 31 14.47 -6.80 -9.15
CA ALA A 31 15.82 -7.15 -8.74
C ALA A 31 15.83 -8.06 -7.51
N ALA A 32 14.97 -7.76 -6.52
CA ALA A 32 14.97 -8.50 -5.28
C ALA A 32 13.60 -8.56 -4.61
N MET A 33 13.34 -9.63 -3.86
CA MET A 33 12.05 -9.82 -3.17
C MET A 33 12.20 -10.46 -1.78
N VAL A 34 11.31 -10.09 -0.86
CA VAL A 34 11.16 -10.73 0.45
C VAL A 34 9.79 -11.36 0.59
N ALA A 35 9.71 -12.52 1.24
CA ALA A 35 8.48 -13.15 1.71
C ALA A 35 8.56 -13.52 3.20
N GLY A 36 7.40 -13.76 3.81
CA GLY A 36 7.28 -14.17 5.21
C GLY A 36 7.53 -15.67 5.39
N SER A 37 6.46 -16.47 5.27
CA SER A 37 6.49 -17.92 5.47
C SER A 37 5.87 -18.74 4.33
N ASN A 38 5.23 -18.10 3.34
CA ASN A 38 4.57 -18.77 2.21
C ASN A 38 5.61 -19.03 1.11
N VAL A 39 6.43 -20.05 1.28
CA VAL A 39 7.59 -20.32 0.41
C VAL A 39 7.22 -20.97 -0.90
N GLU A 40 6.07 -21.64 -0.96
CA GLU A 40 5.53 -22.25 -2.16
C GLU A 40 5.16 -21.17 -3.18
N LEU A 41 4.29 -20.22 -2.81
CA LEU A 41 3.97 -19.07 -3.67
C LEU A 41 5.21 -18.23 -3.95
N PHE A 42 6.09 -18.06 -2.97
CA PHE A 42 7.31 -17.28 -3.17
C PHE A 42 8.22 -17.92 -4.23
N ALA A 43 8.39 -19.25 -4.21
CA ALA A 43 9.19 -19.94 -5.20
C ALA A 43 8.60 -19.81 -6.62
N GLU A 44 7.27 -19.85 -6.76
CA GLU A 44 6.60 -19.58 -8.05
C GLU A 44 6.92 -18.17 -8.56
N GLN A 45 6.83 -17.16 -7.69
CA GLN A 45 7.16 -15.77 -8.02
C GLN A 45 8.63 -15.63 -8.43
N VAL A 46 9.56 -16.26 -7.70
CA VAL A 46 11.00 -16.20 -8.02
C VAL A 46 11.29 -16.83 -9.38
N LYS A 47 10.69 -17.99 -9.68
CA LYS A 47 10.84 -18.65 -10.99
C LYS A 47 10.30 -17.81 -12.14
N GLU A 48 9.23 -17.07 -11.91
CA GLU A 48 8.61 -16.22 -12.92
C GLU A 48 9.37 -14.91 -13.20
N PHE A 49 9.82 -14.24 -12.13
CA PHE A 49 10.38 -12.88 -12.21
C PHE A 49 11.92 -12.85 -12.18
N LYS A 50 12.56 -13.97 -11.86
CA LYS A 50 14.02 -14.17 -11.87
C LYS A 50 14.81 -13.05 -11.17
N PRO A 51 14.46 -12.68 -9.91
CA PRO A 51 15.28 -11.75 -9.14
C PRO A 51 16.67 -12.34 -8.87
N SER A 52 17.69 -11.48 -8.74
CA SER A 52 19.04 -11.91 -8.36
C SER A 52 19.17 -12.22 -6.87
N LEU A 53 18.31 -11.62 -6.02
CA LEU A 53 18.34 -11.77 -4.57
C LEU A 53 16.94 -11.99 -4.00
N VAL A 54 16.80 -12.98 -3.13
CA VAL A 54 15.55 -13.24 -2.40
C VAL A 54 15.81 -13.44 -0.92
N SER A 55 14.80 -13.14 -0.10
CA SER A 55 14.86 -13.44 1.33
C SER A 55 13.55 -13.97 1.88
N VAL A 56 13.64 -14.98 2.75
CA VAL A 56 12.51 -15.47 3.56
C VAL A 56 12.71 -15.05 5.01
N PHE A 57 11.71 -14.39 5.59
CA PHE A 57 11.82 -13.90 6.97
C PHE A 57 11.88 -15.07 7.97
N ASN A 58 11.08 -16.12 7.75
CA ASN A 58 11.05 -17.28 8.63
C ASN A 58 12.22 -18.23 8.36
N LEU A 59 13.17 -18.30 9.30
CA LEU A 59 14.36 -19.14 9.19
C LEU A 59 14.03 -20.63 9.02
N SER A 60 12.94 -21.13 9.60
CA SER A 60 12.60 -22.56 9.49
C SER A 60 12.18 -22.96 8.06
N LYS A 61 11.84 -21.98 7.22
CA LYS A 61 11.41 -22.18 5.84
C LYS A 61 12.54 -22.08 4.81
N VAL A 62 13.77 -21.76 5.23
CA VAL A 62 14.91 -21.59 4.31
C VAL A 62 15.27 -22.90 3.59
N GLY A 63 15.23 -24.04 4.28
CA GLY A 63 15.53 -25.34 3.68
C GLY A 63 14.56 -25.70 2.56
N GLU A 64 13.26 -25.58 2.86
CA GLU A 64 12.17 -25.80 1.90
C GLU A 64 12.27 -24.87 0.69
N LEU A 65 12.56 -23.57 0.90
CA LEU A 65 12.76 -22.63 -0.21
C LEU A 65 13.93 -23.01 -1.12
N LYS A 66 15.05 -23.47 -0.54
CA LYS A 66 16.22 -23.94 -1.31
C LYS A 66 15.89 -25.15 -2.18
N GLU A 67 15.11 -26.09 -1.66
CA GLU A 67 14.64 -27.25 -2.42
C GLU A 67 13.73 -26.82 -3.57
N LEU A 68 12.77 -25.93 -3.31
CA LEU A 68 11.84 -25.42 -4.33
C LEU A 68 12.54 -24.63 -5.44
N LEU A 69 13.66 -23.98 -5.14
CA LEU A 69 14.47 -23.17 -6.06
C LEU A 69 15.72 -23.88 -6.58
N GLN A 70 15.80 -25.21 -6.44
CA GLN A 70 16.94 -25.96 -6.95
C GLN A 70 17.13 -25.73 -8.46
N GLY A 71 18.32 -25.27 -8.86
CA GLY A 71 18.66 -24.97 -10.26
C GLY A 71 18.37 -23.54 -10.70
N GLU A 72 17.76 -22.72 -9.85
CA GLU A 72 17.62 -21.27 -10.07
C GLU A 72 18.91 -20.54 -9.67
N ASP A 73 19.33 -19.57 -10.49
CA ASP A 73 20.46 -18.69 -10.18
C ASP A 73 19.98 -17.49 -9.37
N VAL A 74 19.90 -17.68 -8.05
CA VAL A 74 19.39 -16.67 -7.11
C VAL A 74 20.06 -16.78 -5.75
N GLU A 75 20.48 -15.65 -5.19
CA GLU A 75 20.99 -15.58 -3.83
C GLU A 75 19.83 -15.65 -2.82
N ILE A 76 19.90 -16.55 -1.84
CA ILE A 76 18.87 -16.73 -0.81
C ILE A 76 19.40 -16.28 0.56
N LEU A 77 18.81 -15.23 1.12
CA LEU A 77 19.05 -14.73 2.48
C LEU A 77 17.87 -15.01 3.41
N CYS A 78 18.01 -14.71 4.70
CA CYS A 78 16.93 -14.89 5.67
C CYS A 78 16.84 -13.77 6.72
N GLY A 79 15.67 -13.70 7.36
CA GLY A 79 15.39 -12.79 8.47
C GLY A 79 15.42 -11.30 8.10
N GLU A 80 15.53 -10.47 9.13
CA GLU A 80 15.54 -9.01 8.97
C GLU A 80 16.75 -8.51 8.16
N GLN A 81 17.93 -9.11 8.35
CA GLN A 81 19.13 -8.76 7.57
C GLN A 81 18.95 -9.03 6.07
N GLY A 82 18.31 -10.14 5.72
CA GLY A 82 17.93 -10.41 4.33
C GLY A 82 16.91 -9.39 3.79
N SER A 83 15.96 -8.97 4.63
CA SER A 83 15.00 -7.92 4.27
C SER A 83 15.66 -6.58 4.00
N ILE A 84 16.65 -6.20 4.81
CA ILE A 84 17.48 -5.01 4.59
C ILE A 84 18.26 -5.12 3.28
N LYS A 85 18.88 -6.28 2.99
CA LYS A 85 19.63 -6.49 1.74
C LYS A 85 18.75 -6.39 0.50
N VAL A 86 17.53 -6.90 0.55
CA VAL A 86 16.54 -6.72 -0.53
C VAL A 86 16.14 -5.26 -0.68
N ALA A 87 15.86 -4.57 0.43
CA ALA A 87 15.51 -3.15 0.42
C ALA A 87 16.66 -2.25 -0.09
N THR A 88 17.91 -2.70 0.05
CA THR A 88 19.10 -1.92 -0.31
C THR A 88 19.81 -2.43 -1.57
N HIS A 89 19.19 -3.36 -2.31
CA HIS A 89 19.78 -3.96 -3.52
C HIS A 89 20.29 -2.89 -4.49
N PRO A 90 21.54 -2.96 -4.97
CA PRO A 90 22.18 -1.86 -5.72
C PRO A 90 21.38 -1.45 -6.97
N ASP A 91 20.86 -2.43 -7.71
CA ASP A 91 20.15 -2.17 -8.97
C ASP A 91 18.73 -1.62 -8.80
N ALA A 92 18.13 -1.73 -7.61
CA ALA A 92 16.77 -1.26 -7.38
C ALA A 92 16.75 0.26 -7.17
N SER A 93 15.94 0.97 -7.95
CA SER A 93 15.71 2.41 -7.77
C SER A 93 14.48 2.72 -6.90
N LEU A 94 13.53 1.76 -6.83
CA LEU A 94 12.27 1.88 -6.11
C LEU A 94 12.04 0.64 -5.25
N VAL A 95 11.62 0.83 -4.01
CA VAL A 95 11.27 -0.25 -3.08
C VAL A 95 9.78 -0.20 -2.77
N ILE A 96 9.09 -1.32 -2.96
CA ILE A 96 7.71 -1.51 -2.56
C ILE A 96 7.69 -2.03 -1.12
N SER A 97 7.23 -1.21 -0.17
CA SER A 97 7.11 -1.58 1.24
C SER A 97 5.70 -2.08 1.55
N ALA A 98 5.57 -3.40 1.59
CA ALA A 98 4.30 -4.13 1.76
C ALA A 98 4.34 -5.19 2.88
N ILE A 99 5.37 -5.15 3.74
CA ILE A 99 5.40 -5.96 4.96
C ILE A 99 4.38 -5.39 5.94
N VAL A 100 3.54 -6.24 6.53
CA VAL A 100 2.49 -5.83 7.47
C VAL A 100 3.09 -5.45 8.83
N GLY A 101 2.57 -4.39 9.45
CA GLY A 101 2.94 -3.98 10.81
C GLY A 101 4.32 -3.33 10.92
N SER A 102 4.88 -3.30 12.12
CA SER A 102 6.16 -2.62 12.41
C SER A 102 7.38 -3.32 11.81
N ALA A 103 7.26 -4.58 11.38
CA ALA A 103 8.35 -5.33 10.75
C ALA A 103 8.83 -4.68 9.42
N GLY A 104 8.00 -3.87 8.78
CA GLY A 104 8.37 -3.11 7.58
C GLY A 104 9.26 -1.90 7.85
N LEU A 105 9.34 -1.42 9.10
CA LEU A 105 10.01 -0.15 9.43
C LEU A 105 11.50 -0.17 9.12
N VAL A 106 12.23 -1.15 9.67
CA VAL A 106 13.68 -1.26 9.54
C VAL A 106 14.13 -1.36 8.08
N PRO A 107 13.58 -2.27 7.24
CA PRO A 107 13.97 -2.32 5.83
C PRO A 107 13.52 -1.09 5.04
N SER A 108 12.37 -0.47 5.38
CA SER A 108 11.94 0.79 4.73
C SER A 108 12.90 1.94 5.01
N LEU A 109 13.34 2.09 6.26
CA LEU A 109 14.33 3.08 6.65
C LEU A 109 15.67 2.86 5.94
N ALA A 110 16.10 1.61 5.82
CA ALA A 110 17.34 1.25 5.12
C ALA A 110 17.28 1.59 3.62
N ALA A 111 16.13 1.40 2.96
CA ALA A 111 15.91 1.82 1.58
C ALA A 111 16.10 3.34 1.41
N ILE A 112 15.46 4.12 2.29
CA ILE A 112 15.56 5.59 2.30
C ILE A 112 17.02 6.03 2.51
N GLN A 113 17.72 5.44 3.49
CA GLN A 113 19.12 5.75 3.78
C GLN A 113 20.06 5.37 2.63
N SER A 114 19.64 4.43 1.78
CA SER A 114 20.35 4.01 0.56
C SER A 114 19.92 4.80 -0.69
N ASN A 115 19.23 5.94 -0.52
CA ASN A 115 18.75 6.84 -1.57
C ASN A 115 17.84 6.14 -2.60
N LYS A 116 16.97 5.24 -2.14
CA LYS A 116 15.96 4.60 -2.99
C LYS A 116 14.60 5.20 -2.71
N ASP A 117 13.84 5.44 -3.78
CA ASP A 117 12.44 5.82 -3.64
C ASP A 117 11.67 4.70 -2.93
N LEU A 118 10.68 5.08 -2.13
CA LEU A 118 9.89 4.16 -1.34
C LEU A 118 8.42 4.31 -1.69
N ALA A 119 7.86 3.28 -2.32
CA ALA A 119 6.41 3.16 -2.47
C ALA A 119 5.85 2.44 -1.24
N LEU A 120 5.09 3.17 -0.42
CA LEU A 120 4.71 2.75 0.92
C LEU A 120 3.25 2.29 0.96
N ALA A 121 3.03 1.00 1.19
CA ALA A 121 1.71 0.44 1.51
C ALA A 121 1.56 0.15 3.02
N ASN A 122 2.68 0.02 3.73
CA ASN A 122 2.71 -0.23 5.17
C ASN A 122 2.55 1.07 5.97
N LYS A 123 1.30 1.48 6.18
CA LYS A 123 0.95 2.68 6.98
C LYS A 123 1.56 2.70 8.38
N GLU A 124 1.73 1.53 9.01
CA GLU A 124 2.29 1.42 10.35
C GLU A 124 3.72 1.97 10.47
N THR A 125 4.50 1.99 9.38
CA THR A 125 5.82 2.62 9.34
C THR A 125 5.72 4.12 9.66
N LEU A 126 4.74 4.84 9.09
CA LEU A 126 4.53 6.26 9.35
C LEU A 126 3.82 6.51 10.69
N VAL A 127 2.90 5.64 11.09
CA VAL A 127 2.25 5.77 12.40
C VAL A 127 3.27 5.65 13.54
N VAL A 128 4.20 4.70 13.46
CA VAL A 128 5.19 4.45 14.52
C VAL A 128 6.36 5.43 14.44
N ALA A 129 6.82 5.79 13.24
CA ALA A 129 8.10 6.49 13.06
C ALA A 129 8.03 7.63 12.03
N GLY A 130 6.88 8.29 11.86
CA GLY A 130 6.65 9.29 10.82
C GLY A 130 7.69 10.42 10.79
N GLU A 131 8.02 11.01 11.94
CA GLU A 131 9.05 12.07 12.00
C GLU A 131 10.41 11.58 11.48
N LEU A 132 10.84 10.39 11.91
CA LEU A 132 12.12 9.80 11.50
C LEU A 132 12.13 9.53 9.99
N ILE A 133 11.08 8.89 9.48
CA ILE A 133 10.97 8.53 8.06
C ILE A 133 10.97 9.78 7.17
N LEU A 134 10.15 10.78 7.51
CA LEU A 134 10.09 12.03 6.75
C LEU A 134 11.42 12.80 6.81
N ARG A 135 12.07 12.85 7.98
CA ARG A 135 13.36 13.52 8.12
C ARG A 135 14.42 12.86 7.26
N GLU A 136 14.48 11.54 7.22
CA GLU A 136 15.46 10.81 6.41
C GLU A 136 15.18 10.93 4.91
N ALA A 137 13.91 10.97 4.51
CA ALA A 137 13.52 11.06 3.10
C ALA A 137 13.61 12.48 2.52
N LYS A 138 13.51 13.51 3.36
CA LYS A 138 13.43 14.92 2.95
C LYS A 138 14.56 15.30 1.99
N ASN A 139 14.18 15.74 0.78
CA ASN A 139 15.08 16.15 -0.30
C ASN A 139 16.06 15.05 -0.77
N LYS A 140 15.83 13.78 -0.42
CA LYS A 140 16.68 12.64 -0.82
C LYS A 140 15.94 11.67 -1.73
N VAL A 141 14.73 11.27 -1.34
CA VAL A 141 13.94 10.24 -2.04
C VAL A 141 12.47 10.61 -2.06
N ASN A 142 11.74 10.03 -3.00
CA ASN A 142 10.29 10.13 -3.05
C ASN A 142 9.66 9.11 -2.10
N LEU A 143 8.77 9.57 -1.22
CA LEU A 143 7.83 8.73 -0.49
C LEU A 143 6.50 8.72 -1.22
N ILE A 144 6.12 7.58 -1.77
CA ILE A 144 4.98 7.45 -2.68
C ILE A 144 3.92 6.57 -2.01
N PRO A 145 2.80 7.11 -1.51
CA PRO A 145 1.75 6.29 -0.91
C PRO A 145 1.13 5.31 -1.92
N ILE A 146 1.04 4.05 -1.52
CA ILE A 146 0.24 3.01 -2.18
C ILE A 146 -1.14 2.89 -1.53
N ASP A 147 -1.27 3.23 -0.24
CA ASP A 147 -2.56 3.20 0.44
C ASP A 147 -3.60 4.02 -0.35
N SER A 148 -4.81 3.49 -0.52
CA SER A 148 -5.69 3.88 -1.63
C SER A 148 -6.13 5.34 -1.51
N GLU A 149 -6.42 5.75 -0.29
CA GLU A 149 -6.81 7.10 0.12
C GLU A 149 -5.67 8.10 -0.10
N HIS A 150 -4.46 7.78 0.34
CA HIS A 150 -3.31 8.66 0.22
C HIS A 150 -2.76 8.72 -1.20
N SER A 151 -2.87 7.63 -1.96
CA SER A 151 -2.62 7.62 -3.39
C SER A 151 -3.62 8.49 -4.14
N ALA A 152 -4.90 8.47 -3.74
CA ALA A 152 -5.93 9.36 -4.28
C ALA A 152 -5.62 10.84 -3.99
N ILE A 153 -5.20 11.17 -2.76
CA ILE A 153 -4.75 12.51 -2.39
C ILE A 153 -3.52 12.91 -3.24
N LEU A 154 -2.51 12.06 -3.35
CA LEU A 154 -1.33 12.35 -4.17
C LEU A 154 -1.69 12.61 -5.64
N GLN A 155 -2.63 11.83 -6.20
CA GLN A 155 -3.10 12.02 -7.58
C GLN A 155 -3.88 13.33 -7.75
N ALA A 156 -4.72 13.70 -6.78
CA ALA A 156 -5.46 14.95 -6.79
C ALA A 156 -4.54 16.18 -6.61
N LEU A 157 -3.36 16.02 -6.02
CA LEU A 157 -2.33 17.07 -5.90
C LEU A 157 -1.43 17.21 -7.13
N ASN A 158 -1.56 16.36 -8.16
CA ASN A 158 -0.65 16.41 -9.28
C ASN A 158 -0.82 17.71 -10.09
N GLY A 159 0.21 18.57 -10.07
CA GLY A 159 0.17 19.92 -10.66
C GLY A 159 -0.26 21.02 -9.69
N GLU A 160 -0.70 20.67 -8.48
CA GLU A 160 -1.13 21.61 -7.45
C GLU A 160 -0.04 21.89 -6.42
N LYS A 161 -0.15 23.04 -5.74
CA LYS A 161 0.75 23.38 -4.64
C LYS A 161 0.16 22.95 -3.31
N LYS A 162 1.00 22.34 -2.45
CA LYS A 162 0.60 21.95 -1.09
C LYS A 162 0.07 23.11 -0.24
N GLU A 163 0.56 24.32 -0.46
CA GLU A 163 0.11 25.54 0.23
C GLU A 163 -1.33 25.94 -0.08
N HIS A 164 -1.92 25.41 -1.16
CA HIS A 164 -3.31 25.66 -1.53
C HIS A 164 -4.29 24.65 -0.91
N ILE A 165 -3.80 23.64 -0.18
CA ILE A 165 -4.66 22.67 0.50
C ILE A 165 -5.36 23.37 1.66
N LYS A 166 -6.70 23.38 1.65
CA LYS A 166 -7.52 23.86 2.75
C LYS A 166 -7.86 22.74 3.73
N LYS A 167 -8.28 21.58 3.21
CA LYS A 167 -8.46 20.35 4.00
C LYS A 167 -8.39 19.10 3.12
N ILE A 168 -8.03 17.98 3.74
CA ILE A 168 -8.14 16.64 3.16
C ILE A 168 -9.48 16.05 3.60
N ILE A 169 -10.17 15.37 2.70
CA ILE A 169 -11.37 14.60 3.00
C ILE A 169 -11.03 13.12 2.78
N LEU A 170 -10.81 12.42 3.89
CA LEU A 170 -10.40 11.05 3.96
C LEU A 170 -11.63 10.14 4.01
N THR A 171 -11.95 9.49 2.89
CA THR A 171 -13.13 8.62 2.79
C THR A 171 -12.87 7.25 3.40
N GLY A 172 -13.84 6.64 4.09
CA GLY A 172 -13.77 5.25 4.58
C GLY A 172 -15.00 4.42 4.21
N SER A 173 -14.86 3.10 4.06
CA SER A 173 -16.02 2.23 3.73
C SER A 173 -17.04 2.11 4.87
N GLY A 174 -16.63 2.37 6.12
CA GLY A 174 -17.39 2.06 7.34
C GLY A 174 -17.29 0.60 7.78
N GLY A 175 -16.66 -0.27 6.98
CA GLY A 175 -16.48 -1.69 7.31
C GLY A 175 -17.78 -2.51 7.28
N PRO A 176 -17.70 -3.82 7.58
CA PRO A 176 -18.86 -4.72 7.60
C PRO A 176 -19.93 -4.35 8.62
N PHE A 177 -19.59 -3.58 9.66
CA PHE A 177 -20.48 -3.27 10.77
C PHE A 177 -21.03 -1.84 10.76
N ARG A 178 -20.83 -1.11 9.65
CA ARG A 178 -21.27 0.29 9.47
C ARG A 178 -22.72 0.57 9.91
N THR A 179 -23.63 -0.39 9.69
CA THR A 179 -25.06 -0.24 9.98
C THR A 179 -25.51 -1.04 11.22
N PHE A 180 -24.58 -1.54 12.03
CA PHE A 180 -24.92 -2.31 13.22
C PHE A 180 -25.26 -1.37 14.38
N ALA A 181 -26.31 -1.70 15.12
CA ALA A 181 -26.57 -1.08 16.41
C ALA A 181 -25.54 -1.53 17.46
N LYS A 182 -25.39 -0.72 18.52
CA LYS A 182 -24.44 -0.97 19.61
C LYS A 182 -24.62 -2.34 20.27
N GLU A 183 -25.85 -2.83 20.40
CA GLU A 183 -26.16 -4.14 20.97
C GLU A 183 -25.72 -5.29 20.05
N GLN A 184 -25.75 -5.08 18.73
CA GLN A 184 -25.28 -6.06 17.76
C GLN A 184 -23.75 -6.13 17.79
N MET A 185 -23.07 -4.99 17.96
CA MET A 185 -21.61 -4.91 18.07
C MET A 185 -21.04 -5.75 19.23
N ALA A 186 -21.80 -5.97 20.31
CA ALA A 186 -21.34 -6.76 21.44
C ALA A 186 -21.12 -8.26 21.13
N ASN A 187 -21.69 -8.76 20.03
CA ASN A 187 -21.70 -10.18 19.69
C ASN A 187 -20.99 -10.50 18.37
N VAL A 188 -20.34 -9.52 17.75
CA VAL A 188 -19.65 -9.75 16.46
C VAL A 188 -18.45 -10.69 16.63
N THR A 189 -18.21 -11.48 15.59
CA THR A 189 -17.16 -12.48 15.54
C THR A 189 -16.04 -12.08 14.58
N VAL A 190 -14.86 -12.68 14.77
CA VAL A 190 -13.73 -12.52 13.82
C VAL A 190 -14.14 -12.95 12.41
N LYS A 191 -14.94 -14.01 12.28
CA LYS A 191 -15.41 -14.50 10.98
C LYS A 191 -16.25 -13.45 10.24
N GLU A 192 -17.14 -12.75 10.95
CA GLU A 192 -17.96 -11.69 10.36
C GLU A 192 -17.11 -10.47 10.01
N ALA A 193 -16.17 -10.10 10.89
CA ALA A 193 -15.27 -8.98 10.65
C ALA A 193 -14.38 -9.21 9.41
N LEU A 194 -14.00 -10.46 9.13
CA LEU A 194 -13.21 -10.85 7.95
C LEU A 194 -13.99 -10.77 6.62
N ASN A 195 -15.30 -10.52 6.64
CA ASN A 195 -16.14 -10.42 5.44
C ASN A 195 -16.35 -8.96 5.00
N HIS A 196 -15.30 -8.32 4.48
CA HIS A 196 -15.35 -6.92 4.08
C HIS A 196 -16.22 -6.71 2.81
N PRO A 197 -17.08 -5.67 2.75
CA PRO A 197 -18.04 -5.49 1.66
C PRO A 197 -17.43 -5.22 0.28
N ASN A 198 -16.32 -4.46 0.21
CA ASN A 198 -15.78 -3.95 -1.08
C ASN A 198 -14.39 -4.44 -1.46
N TRP A 199 -13.62 -4.99 -0.51
CA TRP A 199 -12.17 -5.18 -0.66
C TRP A 199 -11.78 -6.58 -0.21
N THR A 200 -10.90 -7.23 -0.96
CA THR A 200 -10.24 -8.47 -0.53
C THR A 200 -8.85 -8.14 0.00
N MET A 201 -8.68 -8.27 1.31
CA MET A 201 -7.47 -7.81 2.02
C MET A 201 -6.97 -8.84 3.03
N GLY A 202 -5.77 -8.60 3.59
CA GLY A 202 -5.22 -9.43 4.66
C GLY A 202 -6.00 -9.29 5.97
N ALA A 203 -6.00 -10.34 6.80
CA ALA A 203 -6.83 -10.40 8.01
C ALA A 203 -6.69 -9.18 8.94
N LYS A 204 -5.47 -8.70 9.21
CA LYS A 204 -5.23 -7.56 10.11
C LYS A 204 -5.94 -6.28 9.65
N ILE A 205 -5.72 -5.86 8.41
CA ILE A 205 -6.37 -4.65 7.86
C ILE A 205 -7.89 -4.83 7.75
N THR A 206 -8.36 -6.05 7.49
CA THR A 206 -9.79 -6.34 7.46
C THR A 206 -10.45 -6.14 8.84
N ILE A 207 -9.79 -6.59 9.92
CA ILE A 207 -10.25 -6.33 11.30
C ILE A 207 -10.16 -4.84 11.64
N ASP A 208 -9.08 -4.17 11.27
CA ASP A 208 -8.93 -2.73 11.51
C ASP A 208 -10.00 -1.92 10.76
N SER A 209 -10.42 -2.36 9.57
CA SER A 209 -11.51 -1.75 8.82
C SER A 209 -12.85 -1.94 9.53
N ALA A 210 -13.11 -3.14 10.07
CA ALA A 210 -14.33 -3.44 10.82
C ALA A 210 -14.46 -2.64 12.12
N THR A 211 -13.35 -2.20 12.71
CA THR A 211 -13.33 -1.34 13.91
C THR A 211 -13.12 0.14 13.58
N MET A 212 -13.01 0.49 12.30
CA MET A 212 -12.54 1.80 11.81
C MET A 212 -11.17 2.26 12.33
N MET A 213 -10.43 1.43 13.10
CA MET A 213 -9.05 1.70 13.49
C MET A 213 -8.16 1.93 12.26
N ASN A 214 -8.44 1.23 11.15
CA ASN A 214 -7.74 1.45 9.88
C ASN A 214 -7.78 2.93 9.48
N LYS A 215 -8.96 3.56 9.56
CA LYS A 215 -9.13 4.98 9.22
C LYS A 215 -8.42 5.91 10.20
N GLY A 216 -8.32 5.52 11.48
CA GLY A 216 -7.52 6.24 12.48
C GLY A 216 -6.01 6.20 12.17
N LEU A 217 -5.49 5.04 11.74
CA LEU A 217 -4.09 4.91 11.30
C LEU A 217 -3.83 5.74 10.04
N GLU A 218 -4.74 5.69 9.08
CA GLU A 218 -4.66 6.46 7.83
C GLU A 218 -4.77 7.96 8.06
N TYR A 219 -5.54 8.41 9.06
CA TYR A 219 -5.57 9.80 9.49
C TYR A 219 -4.16 10.25 9.92
N ILE A 220 -3.49 9.48 10.79
CA ILE A 220 -2.12 9.79 11.24
C ILE A 220 -1.16 9.82 10.06
N GLU A 221 -1.26 8.84 9.15
CA GLU A 221 -0.46 8.79 7.93
C GLU A 221 -0.67 10.01 7.03
N ALA A 222 -1.91 10.49 6.87
CA ALA A 222 -2.21 11.68 6.08
C ALA A 222 -1.56 12.94 6.68
N LYS A 223 -1.58 13.07 8.02
CA LYS A 223 -0.87 14.15 8.72
C LYS A 223 0.63 14.13 8.43
N TRP A 224 1.24 12.95 8.37
CA TRP A 224 2.66 12.83 8.02
C TRP A 224 2.94 13.16 6.55
N LEU A 225 2.20 12.57 5.61
CA LEU A 225 2.46 12.73 4.17
C LEU A 225 2.14 14.14 3.64
N PHE A 226 1.10 14.77 4.17
CA PHE A 226 0.51 15.98 3.59
C PHE A 226 0.53 17.20 4.52
N GLY A 227 1.09 17.06 5.74
CA GLY A 227 1.34 18.16 6.66
C GLY A 227 0.62 18.02 7.99
N LEU A 228 1.37 18.22 9.08
CA LEU A 228 0.84 18.11 10.45
C LEU A 228 -0.19 19.18 10.79
N ASP A 229 -0.19 20.32 10.09
CA ASP A 229 -1.17 21.38 10.27
C ASP A 229 -2.36 21.27 9.32
N THR A 230 -2.28 20.42 8.29
CA THR A 230 -3.33 20.24 7.29
C THR A 230 -4.56 19.60 7.94
N PRO A 231 -5.73 20.25 7.93
CA PRO A 231 -6.96 19.65 8.45
C PRO A 231 -7.32 18.38 7.68
N VAL A 232 -7.78 17.35 8.39
CA VAL A 232 -8.23 16.09 7.80
C VAL A 232 -9.62 15.78 8.36
N GLU A 233 -10.59 15.69 7.47
CA GLU A 233 -11.97 15.31 7.77
C GLU A 233 -12.18 13.84 7.36
N ILE A 234 -12.78 13.03 8.23
CA ILE A 234 -13.13 11.65 7.90
C ILE A 234 -14.60 11.62 7.48
N ILE A 235 -14.89 10.99 6.34
CA ILE A 235 -16.25 10.80 5.85
C ILE A 235 -16.46 9.34 5.46
N VAL A 236 -17.63 8.78 5.75
CA VAL A 236 -17.94 7.41 5.36
C VAL A 236 -18.55 7.43 3.96
N HIS A 237 -17.92 6.70 3.04
CA HIS A 237 -18.32 6.48 1.65
C HIS A 237 -18.42 4.96 1.38
N PRO A 238 -19.62 4.36 1.58
CA PRO A 238 -19.79 2.91 1.59
C PRO A 238 -19.50 2.23 0.25
N GLN A 239 -19.56 2.96 -0.86
CA GLN A 239 -19.32 2.39 -2.20
C GLN A 239 -17.82 2.28 -2.53
N SER A 240 -16.94 2.97 -1.79
CA SER A 240 -15.49 2.98 -2.00
C SER A 240 -15.08 3.28 -3.45
N ILE A 241 -15.80 4.17 -4.13
CA ILE A 241 -15.49 4.62 -5.51
C ILE A 241 -14.68 5.91 -5.49
N ILE A 242 -15.09 6.87 -4.67
CA ILE A 242 -14.26 8.03 -4.35
C ILE A 242 -13.30 7.61 -3.26
N HIS A 243 -12.00 7.54 -3.58
CA HIS A 243 -10.99 7.01 -2.68
C HIS A 243 -10.44 8.04 -1.71
N SER A 244 -10.45 9.33 -2.05
CA SER A 244 -10.30 10.49 -1.15
C SER A 244 -10.39 11.78 -1.96
N MET A 245 -10.47 12.91 -1.26
CA MET A 245 -10.62 14.23 -1.87
C MET A 245 -9.77 15.28 -1.17
N ILE A 246 -9.59 16.41 -1.85
CA ILE A 246 -8.90 17.59 -1.34
C ILE A 246 -9.78 18.80 -1.63
N GLU A 247 -10.07 19.58 -0.59
CA GLU A 247 -10.62 20.93 -0.75
C GLU A 247 -9.46 21.93 -0.78
N PHE A 248 -9.47 22.81 -1.78
CA PHE A 248 -8.50 23.88 -1.93
C PHE A 248 -9.00 25.20 -1.34
N VAL A 249 -8.08 26.17 -1.18
CA VAL A 249 -8.37 27.49 -0.59
C VAL A 249 -9.40 28.31 -1.37
N ASP A 250 -9.59 28.02 -2.66
CA ASP A 250 -10.61 28.61 -3.53
C ASP A 250 -11.97 27.89 -3.43
N THR A 251 -12.11 26.93 -2.51
CA THR A 251 -13.29 26.07 -2.27
C THR A 251 -13.53 24.97 -3.30
N SER A 252 -12.67 24.83 -4.31
CA SER A 252 -12.72 23.72 -5.25
C SER A 252 -12.41 22.41 -4.55
N VAL A 253 -13.12 21.33 -4.92
CA VAL A 253 -12.84 19.97 -4.42
C VAL A 253 -12.40 19.09 -5.57
N MET A 254 -11.21 18.50 -5.47
CA MET A 254 -10.73 17.47 -6.39
C MET A 254 -10.73 16.11 -5.72
N ALA A 255 -11.13 15.10 -6.48
CA ALA A 255 -11.28 13.73 -6.02
C ALA A 255 -10.63 12.78 -7.02
N GLN A 256 -10.06 11.68 -6.53
CA GLN A 256 -9.71 10.55 -7.38
C GLN A 256 -10.76 9.44 -7.20
N LEU A 257 -11.28 8.98 -8.35
CA LEU A 257 -12.30 7.94 -8.44
C LEU A 257 -11.72 6.70 -9.13
N GLY A 258 -12.12 5.52 -8.66
CA GLY A 258 -11.69 4.26 -9.22
C GLY A 258 -12.59 3.11 -8.81
N ILE A 259 -12.41 1.96 -9.46
CA ILE A 259 -12.88 0.69 -8.89
C ILE A 259 -12.02 0.36 -7.66
N PRO A 260 -12.55 -0.35 -6.64
CA PRO A 260 -11.80 -0.73 -5.46
C PRO A 260 -10.78 -1.85 -5.78
N ASP A 261 -9.69 -1.48 -6.46
CA ASP A 261 -8.62 -2.38 -6.90
C ASP A 261 -7.24 -1.75 -6.65
N MET A 262 -6.44 -2.39 -5.79
CA MET A 262 -5.13 -1.90 -5.39
C MET A 262 -4.11 -1.85 -6.54
N ARG A 263 -4.36 -2.53 -7.66
CA ARG A 263 -3.48 -2.44 -8.83
C ARG A 263 -3.44 -1.02 -9.40
N VAL A 264 -4.48 -0.22 -9.21
CA VAL A 264 -4.52 1.21 -9.62
C VAL A 264 -3.50 2.06 -8.83
N PRO A 265 -3.58 2.18 -7.49
CA PRO A 265 -2.60 2.96 -6.74
C PRO A 265 -1.18 2.37 -6.80
N ILE A 266 -1.03 1.04 -6.92
CA ILE A 266 0.27 0.40 -7.13
C ILE A 266 0.87 0.80 -8.49
N ALA A 267 0.09 0.76 -9.57
CA ALA A 267 0.54 1.19 -10.89
C ALA A 267 0.96 2.67 -10.90
N TYR A 268 0.19 3.53 -10.22
CA TYR A 268 0.57 4.93 -10.05
C TYR A 268 1.88 5.07 -9.26
N ALA A 269 2.06 4.34 -8.16
CA ALA A 269 3.31 4.40 -7.40
C ALA A 269 4.53 3.91 -8.19
N LEU A 270 4.36 2.87 -9.01
CA LEU A 270 5.41 2.37 -9.90
C LEU A 270 5.79 3.36 -10.99
N THR A 271 4.88 4.23 -11.42
CA THR A 271 5.04 5.11 -12.58
C THR A 271 5.18 6.58 -12.24
N PHE A 272 4.91 6.97 -11.00
CA PHE A 272 4.89 8.34 -10.52
C PHE A 272 6.09 9.15 -11.06
N PRO A 273 5.85 10.35 -11.65
CA PRO A 273 4.56 11.06 -11.79
C PRO A 273 3.74 10.68 -13.05
N ASP A 274 4.18 9.70 -13.84
CA ASP A 274 3.52 9.27 -15.07
C ASP A 274 2.39 8.25 -14.81
N ARG A 275 1.80 7.75 -15.90
CA ARG A 275 0.79 6.68 -15.88
C ARG A 275 1.14 5.57 -16.88
N ILE A 276 0.52 4.41 -16.70
CA ILE A 276 0.55 3.28 -17.64
C ILE A 276 -0.86 2.81 -17.91
N GLU A 277 -1.01 2.07 -19.02
CA GLU A 277 -2.20 1.29 -19.26
C GLU A 277 -2.28 0.13 -18.26
N CYS A 278 -3.48 -0.16 -17.77
CA CYS A 278 -3.75 -1.29 -16.90
C CYS A 278 -4.93 -2.06 -17.47
N ALA A 279 -4.81 -3.39 -17.56
CA ALA A 279 -5.90 -4.25 -18.03
C ALA A 279 -6.94 -4.48 -16.91
N LEU A 280 -7.56 -3.41 -16.45
CA LEU A 280 -8.59 -3.40 -15.41
C LEU A 280 -9.95 -2.96 -15.98
N PRO A 281 -11.06 -3.41 -15.38
CA PRO A 281 -12.38 -2.91 -15.76
C PRO A 281 -12.47 -1.39 -15.62
N THR A 282 -13.10 -0.73 -16.59
CA THR A 282 -13.35 0.72 -16.53
C THR A 282 -14.49 1.02 -15.54
N LEU A 283 -14.34 2.08 -14.76
CA LEU A 283 -15.39 2.58 -13.88
C LEU A 283 -16.63 2.98 -14.68
N ASN A 284 -17.79 2.41 -14.35
CA ASN A 284 -19.07 2.76 -14.97
C ASN A 284 -19.99 3.45 -13.95
N LEU A 285 -19.98 4.79 -13.95
CA LEU A 285 -20.78 5.60 -13.03
C LEU A 285 -22.28 5.39 -13.20
N ALA A 286 -22.75 5.18 -14.44
CA ALA A 286 -24.17 4.91 -14.70
C ALA A 286 -24.64 3.58 -14.10
N ALA A 287 -23.75 2.57 -14.06
CA ALA A 287 -24.03 1.29 -13.39
C ALA A 287 -24.03 1.40 -11.86
N ILE A 288 -23.15 2.26 -11.31
CA ILE A 288 -23.06 2.51 -9.85
C ILE A 288 -24.29 3.26 -9.33
N LYS A 289 -24.84 4.18 -10.14
CA LYS A 289 -26.05 5.00 -9.89
C LYS A 289 -25.91 6.01 -8.76
N GLN A 290 -25.51 5.57 -7.57
CA GLN A 290 -25.52 6.39 -6.37
C GLN A 290 -24.19 6.31 -5.63
N LEU A 291 -23.68 7.48 -5.26
CA LEU A 291 -22.58 7.65 -4.32
C LEU A 291 -23.14 8.36 -3.10
N THR A 292 -22.97 7.78 -1.92
CA THR A 292 -23.47 8.35 -0.67
C THR A 292 -22.32 8.70 0.26
N PHE A 293 -22.58 9.68 1.12
CA PHE A 293 -21.66 10.13 2.15
C PHE A 293 -22.41 10.29 3.46
N GLU A 294 -21.78 9.90 4.56
CA GLU A 294 -22.31 10.06 5.90
C GLU A 294 -21.18 10.43 6.87
N GLU A 295 -21.53 11.11 7.96
CA GLU A 295 -20.60 11.36 9.06
C GLU A 295 -20.22 10.03 9.74
N PRO A 296 -18.98 9.88 10.23
CA PRO A 296 -18.62 8.74 11.08
C PRO A 296 -19.46 8.71 12.36
N ASP A 297 -19.87 7.51 12.78
CA ASP A 297 -20.48 7.26 14.09
C ASP A 297 -19.38 6.96 15.12
N TYR A 298 -19.08 7.94 16.01
CA TYR A 298 -17.92 7.95 16.92
C TYR A 298 -18.13 7.24 18.27
#